data_AF-A0A7K3W193-F1
#
_entry.id   AF-A0A7K3W193-F1
#
_cell.length_a   1.000
_cell.length_b   1.000
_cell.length_c   1.000
_cell.angle_alpha   90.00
_cell.angle_beta   90.00
_cell.angle_gamma   90.00
#
_symmetry.space_group_name_H-M   'P 1'
#
loop_
_entity.id
_entity.type
_entity.pdbx_description
1 polymer ?
#
loop_
_entity_poly.entity_id
_entity_poly.type
_entity_poly.pdbx_seq_one_letter_code
_entity_poly.pdbx_strand_id
1 'polypeptide(L)'
;MRRVPSGPVSTAPPQSDSRTWSRTFEDLGGGWRQRQLWGHLGWQDIKQRYRRSVLGPIWITISMAVTAVALGILYAGLFGNDLAVQLPYILVGFIVWGFISGCVLEGADVFISNEGLIKHLPAPLSVHVYRLVWRQSLLFAHNMIVYLVMLVIFPQPLSWTVLAAIPAFALLMANGAWVALLLGVVTTRFRDLTPITQSIVQLMFFLTPIVWIYEDLLNSANESIAERARLAEFNPFLHFVEIIRRPLLGQDQLLRYWIVVLVITVIGWAVTLFVVRRYRSRVSYWV
;
A
#
# COMPACT_ATOMS: atom_id res chain seq x y z
N MET A 1 21.47 -65.05 -3.97
CA MET A 1 21.33 -63.68 -4.51
C MET A 1 19.93 -63.51 -5.09
N ARG A 2 19.03 -62.80 -4.40
CA ARG A 2 17.67 -62.47 -4.91
C ARG A 2 17.79 -61.29 -5.88
N ARG A 3 17.44 -61.49 -7.16
CA ARG A 3 17.31 -60.40 -8.14
C ARG A 3 16.10 -59.55 -7.76
N VAL A 4 16.32 -58.27 -7.48
CA VAL A 4 15.26 -57.27 -7.33
C VAL A 4 14.68 -57.00 -8.73
N PRO A 5 13.35 -57.04 -8.94
CA PRO A 5 12.76 -56.66 -10.22
C PRO A 5 12.92 -55.15 -10.41
N SER A 6 13.66 -54.74 -11.44
CA SER A 6 13.72 -53.35 -11.91
C SER A 6 12.41 -53.04 -12.65
N GLY A 7 11.44 -52.47 -11.93
CA GLY A 7 10.27 -51.87 -12.57
C GLY A 7 10.70 -50.74 -13.54
N PRO A 8 9.91 -50.46 -14.59
CA PRO A 8 10.26 -49.42 -15.55
C PRO A 8 10.38 -48.08 -14.82
N VAL A 9 11.60 -47.53 -14.79
CA VAL A 9 11.86 -46.16 -14.33
C VAL A 9 11.18 -45.23 -15.33
N SER A 10 10.18 -44.47 -14.88
CA SER A 10 9.57 -43.43 -15.69
C SER A 10 10.66 -42.47 -16.19
N THR A 11 10.94 -42.48 -17.48
CA THR A 11 11.98 -41.67 -18.15
C THR A 11 11.47 -40.28 -18.55
N ALA A 12 10.20 -39.97 -18.27
CA ALA A 12 9.67 -38.64 -18.52
C ALA A 12 10.33 -37.66 -17.55
N PRO A 13 11.03 -36.60 -18.02
CA PRO A 13 11.49 -35.56 -17.13
C PRO A 13 10.28 -35.02 -16.34
N PRO A 14 10.41 -34.78 -15.02
CA PRO A 14 9.29 -34.26 -14.24
C PRO A 14 8.76 -33.01 -14.94
N GLN A 15 7.47 -33.01 -15.28
CA GLN A 15 6.86 -31.88 -15.97
C GLN A 15 7.12 -30.62 -15.13
N SER A 16 7.81 -29.65 -15.72
CA SER A 16 8.10 -28.36 -15.09
C SER A 16 6.78 -27.59 -14.95
N ASP A 17 6.05 -27.90 -13.88
CA ASP A 17 4.76 -27.31 -13.53
C ASP A 17 4.91 -25.90 -12.92
N SER A 18 6.07 -25.27 -13.14
CA SER A 18 6.50 -23.99 -12.55
C SER A 18 5.69 -22.78 -13.02
N ARG A 19 4.94 -22.92 -14.13
CA ARG A 19 4.17 -21.83 -14.78
C ARG A 19 2.65 -22.03 -14.75
N THR A 20 2.16 -22.93 -13.89
CA THR A 20 0.73 -23.28 -13.84
C THR A 20 -0.04 -22.33 -12.95
N TRP A 21 -1.29 -22.01 -13.34
CA TRP A 21 -2.17 -21.13 -12.56
C TRP A 21 -2.43 -21.66 -11.15
N SER A 22 -2.59 -22.97 -10.97
CA SER A 22 -2.87 -23.54 -9.65
C SER A 22 -1.73 -23.23 -8.67
N ARG A 23 -0.45 -23.32 -9.11
CA ARG A 23 0.69 -22.97 -8.25
C ARG A 23 0.72 -21.50 -7.83
N THR A 24 0.28 -20.58 -8.68
CA THR A 24 0.17 -19.15 -8.30
C THR A 24 -0.91 -18.95 -7.25
N PHE A 25 -2.08 -19.56 -7.43
CA PHE A 25 -3.16 -19.50 -6.44
C PHE A 25 -2.82 -20.26 -5.15
N GLU A 26 -2.06 -21.35 -5.24
CA GLU A 26 -1.51 -22.08 -4.09
C GLU A 26 -0.47 -21.25 -3.33
N ASP A 27 0.34 -20.42 -4.00
CA ASP A 27 1.25 -19.49 -3.32
C ASP A 27 0.45 -18.48 -2.50
N LEU A 28 -0.50 -17.79 -3.15
CA LEU A 28 -1.33 -16.77 -2.51
C LEU A 28 -2.18 -17.34 -1.36
N GLY A 29 -2.84 -18.48 -1.60
CA GLY A 29 -3.65 -19.16 -0.60
C GLY A 29 -2.81 -19.80 0.50
N GLY A 30 -1.65 -20.38 0.16
CA GLY A 30 -0.70 -20.96 1.09
C GLY A 30 -0.10 -19.90 2.02
N GLY A 31 0.31 -18.75 1.48
CA GLY A 31 0.79 -17.64 2.29
C GLY A 31 -0.31 -17.03 3.15
N TRP A 32 -1.56 -16.99 2.68
CA TRP A 32 -2.69 -16.49 3.48
C TRP A 32 -2.97 -17.40 4.68
N ARG A 33 -2.89 -18.73 4.50
CA ARG A 33 -3.00 -19.71 5.59
C ARG A 33 -1.92 -19.51 6.67
N GLN A 34 -0.76 -18.98 6.31
CA GLN A 34 0.34 -18.67 7.24
C GLN A 34 0.17 -17.33 7.96
N ARG A 35 -1.07 -16.91 8.23
CA ARG A 35 -1.40 -15.63 8.91
C ARG A 35 -0.75 -15.39 10.26
N GLN A 36 -0.55 -16.44 11.05
CA GLN A 36 0.15 -16.33 12.32
C GLN A 36 1.63 -15.99 12.11
N LEU A 37 2.25 -16.55 11.06
CA LEU A 37 3.65 -16.29 10.73
C LEU A 37 3.85 -14.87 10.24
N TRP A 38 3.18 -14.46 9.15
CA TRP A 38 3.38 -13.11 8.62
C TRP A 38 2.87 -12.02 9.56
N GLY A 39 1.84 -12.31 10.36
CA GLY A 39 1.34 -11.41 11.40
C GLY A 39 2.39 -11.18 12.50
N HIS A 40 3.01 -12.25 12.99
CA HIS A 40 4.08 -12.14 13.98
C HIS A 40 5.32 -11.44 13.41
N LEU A 41 5.76 -11.82 12.21
CA LEU A 41 6.92 -11.21 11.56
C LEU A 41 6.72 -9.71 11.32
N GLY A 42 5.53 -9.29 10.85
CA GLY A 42 5.24 -7.87 10.62
C GLY A 42 5.19 -7.06 11.93
N TRP A 43 4.70 -7.66 13.01
CA TRP A 43 4.77 -7.04 14.34
C TRP A 43 6.21 -6.93 14.86
N GLN A 44 7.02 -7.97 14.66
CA GLN A 44 8.43 -7.96 15.04
C GLN A 44 9.23 -6.91 14.27
N ASP A 45 8.91 -6.65 13.00
CA ASP A 45 9.58 -5.59 12.24
C ASP A 45 9.47 -4.22 12.90
N ILE A 46 8.27 -3.88 13.40
CA ILE A 46 8.05 -2.61 14.10
C ILE A 46 8.82 -2.62 15.41
N LYS A 47 8.71 -3.68 16.21
CA LYS A 47 9.44 -3.79 17.48
C LYS A 47 10.96 -3.70 17.30
N GLN A 48 11.50 -4.33 16.28
CA GLN A 48 12.94 -4.31 15.99
C GLN A 48 13.39 -2.92 15.55
N ARG A 49 12.62 -2.24 14.70
CA ARG A 49 12.90 -0.86 14.25
C ARG A 49 12.99 0.12 15.44
N TYR A 50 12.21 -0.10 16.50
CA TYR A 50 12.18 0.76 17.68
C TYR A 50 12.82 0.13 18.94
N ARG A 51 13.58 -0.98 18.82
CA ARG A 51 14.09 -1.75 19.98
C ARG A 51 14.94 -0.92 20.95
N ARG A 52 15.68 0.07 20.44
CA ARG A 52 16.55 0.95 21.23
C ARG A 52 15.99 2.36 21.41
N SER A 53 14.73 2.59 21.04
CA SER A 53 14.08 3.87 21.22
C SER A 53 13.44 3.96 22.60
N VAL A 54 13.66 5.08 23.30
CA VAL A 54 13.02 5.36 24.59
C VAL A 54 11.50 5.51 24.44
N LEU A 55 11.05 6.19 23.39
CA LEU A 55 9.63 6.44 23.11
C LEU A 55 8.95 5.29 22.36
N GLY A 56 9.73 4.34 21.82
CA GLY A 56 9.20 3.22 21.05
C GLY A 56 8.42 3.65 19.80
N PRO A 57 7.37 2.89 19.41
CA PRO A 57 6.55 3.17 18.22
C PRO A 57 5.78 4.50 18.24
N ILE A 58 5.58 5.11 19.41
CA ILE A 58 4.89 6.41 19.56
C ILE A 58 5.56 7.50 18.71
N TRP A 59 6.85 7.34 18.41
CA TRP A 59 7.58 8.26 17.55
C TRP A 59 7.02 8.38 16.13
N ILE A 60 6.39 7.34 15.61
CA ILE A 60 5.69 7.36 14.32
C ILE A 60 4.53 8.37 14.37
N THR A 61 3.70 8.26 15.41
CA THR A 61 2.53 9.12 15.63
C THR A 61 2.94 10.56 15.87
N ILE A 62 3.99 10.80 16.68
CA ILE A 62 4.47 12.16 16.93
C ILE A 62 5.00 12.78 15.63
N SER A 63 5.79 12.06 14.84
CA SER A 63 6.28 12.57 13.55
C SER A 63 5.12 12.92 12.62
N MET A 64 4.11 12.06 12.52
CA MET A 64 2.91 12.31 11.71
C MET A 64 2.16 13.56 12.19
N ALA A 65 1.93 13.68 13.50
CA ALA A 65 1.24 14.83 14.09
C ALA A 65 2.00 16.14 13.85
N VAL A 66 3.30 16.17 14.11
CA VAL A 66 4.14 17.37 13.93
C VAL A 66 4.14 17.80 12.47
N THR A 67 4.36 16.88 11.52
CA THR A 67 4.37 17.20 10.10
C THR A 67 3.01 17.69 9.61
N ALA A 68 1.92 17.01 9.98
CA ALA A 68 0.58 17.40 9.58
C ALA A 68 0.16 18.75 10.17
N VAL A 69 0.48 19.03 11.43
CA VAL A 69 0.19 20.33 12.07
C VAL A 69 1.01 21.45 11.42
N ALA A 70 2.32 21.25 11.24
CA ALA A 70 3.19 22.27 10.65
C ALA A 70 2.75 22.64 9.24
N LEU A 71 2.46 21.63 8.40
CA LEU A 71 2.00 21.86 7.03
C LEU A 71 0.54 22.32 6.99
N GLY A 72 -0.30 21.87 7.92
CA GLY A 72 -1.66 22.38 8.12
C GLY A 72 -1.68 23.88 8.32
N ILE A 73 -0.87 24.38 9.26
CA ILE A 73 -0.74 25.82 9.53
C ILE A 73 -0.18 26.57 8.32
N LEU A 74 0.90 26.04 7.72
CA LEU A 74 1.55 26.68 6.57
C LEU A 74 0.59 26.82 5.38
N TYR A 75 -0.09 25.75 5.00
CA TYR A 75 -0.97 25.76 3.83
C TYR A 75 -2.30 26.44 4.11
N ALA A 76 -2.81 26.42 5.34
CA ALA A 76 -3.99 27.22 5.73
C ALA A 76 -3.69 28.71 5.52
N GLY A 77 -2.53 29.17 6.00
CA GLY A 77 -2.08 30.56 5.79
C GLY A 77 -1.80 30.91 4.32
N LEU A 78 -1.23 29.97 3.55
CA LEU A 78 -0.91 30.20 2.13
C LEU A 78 -2.16 30.30 1.25
N PHE A 79 -3.16 29.46 1.49
CA PHE A 79 -4.40 29.41 0.69
C PHE A 79 -5.53 30.26 1.27
N GLY A 80 -5.36 30.82 2.47
CA GLY A 80 -6.42 31.59 3.14
C GLY A 80 -7.56 30.72 3.66
N ASN A 81 -7.32 29.42 3.87
CA ASN A 81 -8.29 28.46 4.37
C ASN A 81 -8.32 28.45 5.90
N ASP A 82 -9.46 28.12 6.49
CA ASP A 82 -9.54 27.85 7.93
C ASP A 82 -8.66 26.62 8.26
N LEU A 83 -7.86 26.74 9.33
CA LEU A 83 -7.06 25.64 9.86
C LEU A 83 -7.94 24.42 10.21
N ALA A 84 -9.17 24.65 10.68
CA ALA A 84 -10.14 23.61 11.00
C ALA A 84 -10.61 22.80 9.78
N VAL A 85 -10.39 23.30 8.56
CA VAL A 85 -10.65 22.59 7.29
C VAL A 85 -9.36 22.01 6.73
N GLN A 86 -8.30 22.82 6.67
CA GLN A 86 -7.04 22.44 6.03
C GLN A 86 -6.32 21.32 6.77
N LEU A 87 -6.23 21.38 8.10
CA LEU A 87 -5.46 20.43 8.89
C LEU A 87 -6.05 19.01 8.85
N PRO A 88 -7.38 18.81 9.05
CA PRO A 88 -7.99 17.48 8.88
C PRO A 88 -7.77 16.89 7.48
N TYR A 89 -7.89 17.74 6.45
CA TYR A 89 -7.69 17.34 5.06
C TYR A 89 -6.27 16.82 4.79
N ILE A 90 -5.26 17.58 5.22
CA ILE A 90 -3.84 17.23 5.09
C ILE A 90 -3.53 15.98 5.92
N LEU A 91 -4.00 15.93 7.17
CA LEU A 91 -3.71 14.82 8.07
C LEU A 91 -4.22 13.49 7.51
N VAL A 92 -5.50 13.42 7.10
CA VAL A 92 -6.04 12.18 6.52
C VAL A 92 -5.33 11.82 5.23
N GLY A 93 -5.04 12.83 4.39
CA GLY A 93 -4.25 12.66 3.17
C GLY A 93 -2.87 12.03 3.44
N PHE A 94 -2.14 12.51 4.45
CA PHE A 94 -0.85 11.97 4.83
C PHE A 94 -0.91 10.54 5.36
N ILE A 95 -1.92 10.21 6.16
CA ILE A 95 -2.03 8.86 6.72
C ILE A 95 -2.30 7.84 5.61
N VAL A 96 -3.22 8.16 4.69
CA VAL A 96 -3.51 7.30 3.53
C VAL A 96 -2.30 7.22 2.60
N TRP A 97 -1.67 8.35 2.28
CA TRP A 97 -0.46 8.38 1.44
C TRP A 97 0.70 7.61 2.06
N GLY A 98 0.88 7.68 3.38
CA GLY A 98 1.89 6.92 4.10
C GLY A 98 1.75 5.42 3.86
N PHE A 99 0.52 4.88 3.93
CA PHE A 99 0.26 3.48 3.60
C PHE A 99 0.58 3.15 2.13
N ILE A 100 0.10 3.98 1.19
CA ILE A 100 0.31 3.79 -0.26
C ILE A 100 1.80 3.76 -0.59
N SER A 101 2.51 4.83 -0.21
CA SER A 101 3.93 4.99 -0.44
C SER A 101 4.74 3.87 0.24
N GLY A 102 4.37 3.46 1.46
CA GLY A 102 4.99 2.35 2.17
C GLY A 102 4.86 1.03 1.41
N CYS A 103 3.67 0.71 0.90
CA CYS A 103 3.45 -0.50 0.10
C CYS A 103 4.22 -0.46 -1.23
N VAL A 104 4.29 0.69 -1.89
CA VAL A 104 4.99 0.85 -3.18
C VAL A 104 6.52 0.75 -2.99
N LEU A 105 7.07 1.55 -2.06
CA LEU A 105 8.51 1.69 -1.86
C LEU A 105 9.13 0.46 -1.19
N GLU A 106 8.56 0.00 -0.07
CA GLU A 106 9.07 -1.19 0.59
C GLU A 106 8.67 -2.46 -0.18
N GLY A 107 7.61 -2.41 -0.99
CA GLY A 107 7.21 -3.48 -1.91
C GLY A 107 8.22 -3.69 -3.04
N ALA A 108 8.76 -2.60 -3.60
CA ALA A 108 9.85 -2.64 -4.56
C ALA A 108 11.13 -3.31 -3.99
N ASP A 109 11.32 -3.33 -2.67
CA ASP A 109 12.49 -3.94 -2.04
C ASP A 109 12.17 -5.25 -1.28
N VAL A 110 10.92 -5.72 -1.31
CA VAL A 110 10.42 -6.74 -0.38
C VAL A 110 11.15 -8.08 -0.49
N PHE A 111 11.49 -8.52 -1.71
CA PHE A 111 12.20 -9.79 -1.89
C PHE A 111 13.72 -9.64 -1.73
N ILE A 112 14.28 -8.50 -2.11
CA ILE A 112 15.71 -8.19 -1.97
C ILE A 112 16.08 -8.16 -0.49
N SER A 113 15.33 -7.40 0.32
CA SER A 113 15.51 -7.32 1.77
C SER A 113 15.27 -8.65 2.52
N ASN A 114 14.59 -9.61 1.89
CA ASN A 114 14.28 -10.91 2.49
C ASN A 114 15.05 -12.08 1.85
N GLU A 115 16.14 -11.81 1.12
CA GLU A 115 16.96 -12.80 0.42
C GLU A 115 17.30 -14.04 1.27
N GLY A 116 17.85 -13.81 2.47
CA GLY A 116 18.26 -14.91 3.35
C GLY A 116 17.10 -15.83 3.72
N LEU A 117 15.91 -15.28 3.98
CA LEU A 117 14.73 -16.09 4.28
C LEU A 117 14.24 -16.85 3.05
N ILE A 118 14.25 -16.23 1.88
CA ILE A 118 13.81 -16.85 0.62
C ILE A 118 14.75 -18.00 0.21
N LYS A 119 16.06 -17.86 0.43
CA LYS A 119 17.04 -18.89 0.08
C LYS A 119 17.08 -20.05 1.07
N HIS A 120 16.70 -19.83 2.33
CA HIS A 120 16.82 -20.83 3.40
C HIS A 120 15.51 -21.46 3.86
N LEU A 121 14.36 -20.80 3.67
CA LEU A 121 13.04 -21.35 4.01
C LEU A 121 12.17 -21.49 2.76
N PRO A 122 11.59 -22.68 2.50
CA PRO A 122 10.63 -22.87 1.43
C PRO A 122 9.26 -22.28 1.83
N ALA A 123 9.19 -20.95 1.93
CA ALA A 123 7.95 -20.21 2.18
C ALA A 123 7.36 -19.66 0.87
N PRO A 124 6.03 -19.57 0.74
CA PRO A 124 5.39 -18.86 -0.37
C PRO A 124 5.87 -17.40 -0.43
N LEU A 125 6.15 -16.88 -1.62
CA LEU A 125 6.65 -15.51 -1.78
C LEU A 125 5.63 -14.49 -1.25
N SER A 126 4.34 -14.79 -1.40
CA SER A 126 3.27 -13.95 -0.89
C SER A 126 3.31 -13.72 0.63
N VAL A 127 3.97 -14.59 1.42
CA VAL A 127 4.15 -14.39 2.87
C VAL A 127 4.91 -13.10 3.17
N HIS A 128 5.95 -12.79 2.39
CA HIS A 128 6.74 -11.57 2.56
C HIS A 128 5.92 -10.32 2.21
N VAL A 129 5.08 -10.43 1.17
CA VAL A 129 4.15 -9.36 0.78
C VAL A 129 3.07 -9.14 1.84
N TYR A 130 2.46 -10.20 2.37
CA TYR A 130 1.46 -10.08 3.43
C TYR A 130 2.05 -9.53 4.73
N ARG A 131 3.28 -9.93 5.09
CA ARG A 131 4.05 -9.35 6.20
C ARG A 131 4.21 -7.84 6.03
N LEU A 132 4.59 -7.40 4.82
CA LEU A 132 4.75 -5.99 4.50
C LEU A 132 3.42 -5.23 4.60
N VAL A 133 2.36 -5.68 3.92
CA VAL A 133 1.05 -5.00 3.94
C VAL A 133 0.49 -4.95 5.35
N TRP A 134 0.68 -6.02 6.14
CA TRP A 134 0.29 -6.04 7.55
C TRP A 134 1.05 -5.00 8.37
N ARG A 135 2.38 -4.92 8.21
CA ARG A 135 3.19 -3.89 8.85
C ARG A 135 2.71 -2.49 8.49
N GLN A 136 2.45 -2.22 7.21
CA GLN A 136 1.93 -0.93 6.76
C GLN A 136 0.53 -0.65 7.34
N SER A 137 -0.31 -1.67 7.49
CA SER A 137 -1.62 -1.55 8.12
C SER A 137 -1.53 -1.18 9.60
N LEU A 138 -0.55 -1.75 10.32
CA LEU A 138 -0.27 -1.38 11.70
C LEU A 138 0.21 0.07 11.83
N LEU A 139 1.05 0.54 10.90
CA LEU A 139 1.49 1.94 10.86
C LEU A 139 0.32 2.90 10.58
N PHE A 140 -0.55 2.55 9.63
CA PHE A 140 -1.79 3.28 9.35
C PHE A 140 -2.69 3.35 10.60
N ALA A 141 -2.96 2.20 11.23
CA ALA A 141 -3.79 2.12 12.43
C ALA A 141 -3.19 2.90 13.62
N HIS A 142 -1.86 2.90 13.75
CA HIS A 142 -1.20 3.70 14.78
C HIS A 142 -1.34 5.21 14.50
N ASN A 143 -1.17 5.63 13.25
CA ASN A 143 -1.34 7.02 12.85
C ASN A 143 -2.80 7.50 12.92
N MET A 144 -3.79 6.60 12.83
CA MET A 144 -5.20 6.95 13.09
C MET A 144 -5.42 7.51 14.49
N ILE A 145 -4.53 7.27 15.46
CA ILE A 145 -4.59 7.92 16.77
C ILE A 145 -4.50 9.46 16.63
N VAL A 146 -3.64 9.97 15.74
CA VAL A 146 -3.54 11.42 15.47
C VAL A 146 -4.85 11.95 14.91
N TYR A 147 -5.47 11.20 14.01
CA TYR A 147 -6.79 11.55 13.46
C TYR A 147 -7.87 11.60 14.55
N LEU A 148 -7.89 10.63 15.47
CA LEU A 148 -8.85 10.64 16.59
C LEU A 148 -8.65 11.84 17.51
N VAL A 149 -7.40 12.21 17.82
CA VAL A 149 -7.09 13.42 18.60
C VAL A 149 -7.53 14.67 17.83
N MET A 150 -7.28 14.72 16.53
CA MET A 150 -7.70 15.83 15.67
C MET A 150 -9.22 15.99 15.67
N LEU A 151 -10.02 14.92 15.61
CA LEU A 151 -11.49 15.01 15.66
C LEU A 151 -12.01 15.64 16.96
N VAL A 152 -11.31 15.45 18.09
CA VAL A 152 -11.69 16.06 19.37
C VAL A 152 -11.45 17.58 19.35
N ILE A 153 -10.40 18.02 18.66
CA ILE A 153 -10.01 19.44 18.57
C ILE A 153 -10.81 20.16 17.46
N PHE A 154 -11.00 19.49 16.32
CA PHE A 154 -11.69 19.99 15.13
C PHE A 154 -12.81 19.02 14.71
N PRO A 155 -13.99 19.06 15.38
CA PRO A 155 -15.08 18.15 15.11
C PRO A 155 -15.53 18.21 13.64
N GLN A 156 -15.69 17.04 13.03
CA GLN A 156 -16.19 16.90 11.66
C GLN A 156 -17.65 16.39 11.67
N PRO A 157 -18.47 16.70 10.64
CA PRO A 157 -19.87 16.28 10.55
C PRO A 157 -19.97 14.78 10.20
N LEU A 158 -19.54 13.91 11.10
CA LEU A 158 -19.51 12.47 10.89
C LEU A 158 -20.93 11.89 10.86
N SER A 159 -21.19 11.06 9.85
CA SER A 159 -22.41 10.27 9.76
C SER A 159 -22.07 8.78 9.65
N TRP A 160 -23.07 7.92 9.49
CA TRP A 160 -22.86 6.48 9.25
C TRP A 160 -21.98 6.19 8.01
N THR A 161 -21.75 7.17 7.14
CA THR A 161 -20.81 7.07 6.01
C THR A 161 -19.37 6.78 6.44
N VAL A 162 -18.97 7.11 7.68
CA VAL A 162 -17.62 6.78 8.22
C VAL A 162 -17.33 5.28 8.13
N LEU A 163 -18.35 4.42 8.24
CA LEU A 163 -18.19 2.97 8.12
C LEU A 163 -17.67 2.55 6.74
N ALA A 164 -17.85 3.37 5.70
CA ALA A 164 -17.28 3.13 4.37
C ALA A 164 -15.75 3.20 4.35
N ALA A 165 -15.11 3.82 5.36
CA ALA A 165 -13.65 3.80 5.49
C ALA A 165 -13.10 2.37 5.71
N ILE A 166 -13.90 1.46 6.29
CA ILE A 166 -13.49 0.06 6.53
C ILE A 166 -13.33 -0.72 5.22
N PRO A 167 -14.35 -0.83 4.33
CA PRO A 167 -14.17 -1.47 3.03
C PRO A 167 -13.20 -0.69 2.13
N ALA A 168 -13.10 0.64 2.25
CA ALA A 168 -12.11 1.42 1.52
C ALA A 168 -10.67 1.03 1.92
N PHE A 169 -10.42 0.87 3.22
CA PHE A 169 -9.13 0.40 3.72
C PHE A 169 -8.83 -1.04 3.31
N ALA A 170 -9.83 -1.93 3.31
CA ALA A 170 -9.66 -3.29 2.80
C ALA A 170 -9.27 -3.31 1.31
N LEU A 171 -9.86 -2.43 0.49
CA LEU A 171 -9.44 -2.23 -0.90
C LEU A 171 -8.02 -1.69 -0.97
N LEU A 172 -7.64 -0.75 -0.11
CA LEU A 172 -6.27 -0.22 -0.05
C LEU A 172 -5.25 -1.33 0.26
N MET A 173 -5.55 -2.21 1.22
CA MET A 173 -4.74 -3.39 1.55
C MET A 173 -4.61 -4.35 0.36
N ALA A 174 -5.73 -4.64 -0.31
CA ALA A 174 -5.74 -5.50 -1.50
C ALA A 174 -4.88 -4.90 -2.62
N ASN A 175 -4.87 -3.57 -2.76
CA ASN A 175 -4.03 -2.87 -3.74
C ASN A 175 -2.56 -2.86 -3.35
N GLY A 176 -2.26 -2.59 -2.07
CA GLY A 176 -0.90 -2.67 -1.54
C GLY A 176 -0.28 -4.06 -1.78
N ALA A 177 -1.06 -5.13 -1.64
CA ALA A 177 -0.59 -6.50 -1.86
C ALA A 177 -0.18 -6.76 -3.31
N TRP A 178 -1.03 -6.45 -4.31
CA TRP A 178 -0.66 -6.72 -5.70
C TRP A 178 0.46 -5.81 -6.19
N VAL A 179 0.51 -4.55 -5.73
CA VAL A 179 1.58 -3.60 -6.08
C VAL A 179 2.92 -4.10 -5.52
N ALA A 180 2.97 -4.44 -4.23
CA ALA A 180 4.19 -4.93 -3.62
C ALA A 180 4.67 -6.24 -4.23
N LEU A 181 3.74 -7.15 -4.56
CA LEU A 181 4.08 -8.39 -5.25
C LEU A 181 4.62 -8.13 -6.67
N LEU A 182 3.96 -7.27 -7.45
CA LEU A 182 4.37 -6.94 -8.80
C LEU A 182 5.74 -6.25 -8.83
N LEU A 183 5.88 -5.16 -8.09
CA LEU A 183 7.12 -4.39 -8.03
C LEU A 183 8.25 -5.24 -7.47
N GLY A 184 8.02 -5.99 -6.39
CA GLY A 184 9.03 -6.89 -5.85
C GLY A 184 9.55 -7.91 -6.88
N VAL A 185 8.66 -8.55 -7.65
CA VAL A 185 9.11 -9.47 -8.71
C VAL A 185 9.92 -8.75 -9.79
N VAL A 186 9.50 -7.55 -10.19
CA VAL A 186 10.13 -6.79 -11.27
C VAL A 186 11.50 -6.24 -10.84
N THR A 187 11.63 -5.70 -9.64
CA THR A 187 12.88 -5.10 -9.12
C THR A 187 13.94 -6.14 -8.77
N THR A 188 13.55 -7.35 -8.37
CA THR A 188 14.54 -8.46 -8.22
C THR A 188 15.26 -8.72 -9.54
N ARG A 189 14.58 -8.55 -10.68
CA ARG A 189 15.20 -8.64 -11.99
C ARG A 189 15.97 -7.38 -12.38
N PHE A 190 15.41 -6.20 -12.10
CA PHE A 190 15.94 -4.89 -12.49
C PHE A 190 16.07 -3.98 -11.27
N ARG A 191 17.23 -4.02 -10.62
CA ARG A 191 17.46 -3.28 -9.36
C ARG A 191 17.40 -1.75 -9.53
N ASP A 192 17.66 -1.24 -10.73
CA ASP A 192 17.56 0.20 -11.04
C ASP A 192 16.13 0.75 -10.95
N LEU A 193 15.12 -0.13 -10.98
CA LEU A 193 13.73 0.28 -10.80
C LEU A 193 13.41 0.71 -9.36
N THR A 194 14.21 0.31 -8.37
CA THR A 194 14.02 0.74 -6.97
C THR A 194 14.17 2.26 -6.81
N PRO A 195 15.29 2.90 -7.20
CA PRO A 195 15.41 4.36 -7.13
C PRO A 195 14.43 5.08 -8.07
N ILE A 196 14.12 4.52 -9.25
CA ILE A 196 13.09 5.08 -10.14
C ILE A 196 11.72 5.13 -9.45
N THR A 197 11.36 4.05 -8.74
CA THR A 197 10.11 3.98 -7.98
C THR A 197 10.06 5.04 -6.89
N GLN A 198 11.18 5.32 -6.21
CA GLN A 198 11.28 6.40 -5.22
C GLN A 198 10.97 7.77 -5.83
N SER A 199 11.59 8.09 -6.97
CA SER A 199 11.34 9.35 -7.68
C SER A 199 9.89 9.46 -8.17
N ILE A 200 9.31 8.38 -8.69
CA ILE A 200 7.91 8.36 -9.14
C ILE A 200 6.97 8.61 -7.96
N VAL A 201 7.14 7.90 -6.84
CA VAL A 201 6.30 8.10 -5.65
C VAL A 201 6.41 9.55 -5.16
N GLN A 202 7.62 10.11 -5.11
CA GLN A 202 7.81 11.52 -4.71
C GLN A 202 7.09 12.48 -5.66
N LEU A 203 7.16 12.28 -6.97
CA LEU A 203 6.45 13.10 -7.95
C LEU A 203 4.93 12.96 -7.78
N MET A 204 4.44 11.73 -7.66
CA MET A 204 3.01 11.43 -7.49
C MET A 204 2.41 12.01 -6.21
N PHE A 205 3.21 12.18 -5.15
CA PHE A 205 2.77 12.89 -3.94
C PHE A 205 2.30 14.31 -4.28
N PHE A 206 3.07 15.07 -5.06
CA PHE A 206 2.72 16.45 -5.41
C PHE A 206 1.55 16.54 -6.40
N LEU A 207 1.41 15.56 -7.30
CA LEU A 207 0.26 15.48 -8.21
C LEU A 207 -1.03 15.02 -7.52
N THR A 208 -0.94 14.42 -6.33
CA THR A 208 -2.11 13.98 -5.57
C THR A 208 -2.57 15.12 -4.66
N PRO A 209 -3.88 15.40 -4.54
CA PRO A 209 -4.39 16.45 -3.68
C PRO A 209 -4.28 16.07 -2.20
N ILE A 210 -3.05 16.08 -1.67
CA ILE A 210 -2.74 15.79 -0.27
C ILE A 210 -2.62 17.09 0.52
N VAL A 211 -1.84 18.04 0.01
CA VAL A 211 -1.58 19.34 0.66
C VAL A 211 -2.53 20.45 0.21
N TRP A 212 -3.17 20.28 -0.94
CA TRP A 212 -4.09 21.23 -1.54
C TRP A 212 -5.48 20.60 -1.68
N ILE A 213 -6.52 21.40 -1.48
CA ILE A 213 -7.91 20.95 -1.51
C ILE A 213 -8.40 20.94 -2.95
N TYR A 214 -8.84 19.78 -3.41
CA TYR A 214 -9.27 19.58 -4.79
C TYR A 214 -10.49 20.44 -5.16
N GLU A 215 -11.44 20.54 -4.23
CA GLU A 215 -12.70 21.28 -4.41
C GLU A 215 -12.49 22.79 -4.51
N ASP A 216 -11.52 23.34 -3.76
CA ASP A 216 -11.16 24.77 -3.84
C ASP A 216 -10.63 25.14 -5.23
N LEU A 217 -9.81 24.29 -5.83
CA LEU A 217 -9.27 24.53 -7.18
C LEU A 217 -10.32 24.37 -8.27
N LEU A 218 -11.22 23.39 -8.12
CA LEU A 218 -12.33 23.18 -9.04
C LEU A 218 -13.31 24.37 -9.06
N ASN A 219 -13.58 24.95 -7.89
CA ASN A 219 -14.50 26.08 -7.73
C ASN A 219 -13.80 27.44 -7.85
N SER A 220 -12.53 27.46 -8.26
CA SER A 220 -11.78 28.70 -8.39
C SER A 220 -12.39 29.62 -9.46
N ALA A 221 -12.38 30.93 -9.20
CA ALA A 221 -12.91 31.94 -10.13
C ALA A 221 -12.13 32.03 -11.47
N ASN A 222 -10.96 31.39 -11.55
CA ASN A 222 -10.16 31.33 -12.76
C ASN A 222 -10.38 30.00 -13.47
N GLU A 223 -11.10 30.05 -14.61
CA GLU A 223 -11.45 28.86 -15.40
C GLU A 223 -10.22 28.00 -15.77
N SER A 224 -9.07 28.63 -16.03
CA SER A 224 -7.84 27.90 -16.37
C SER A 224 -7.30 27.04 -15.22
N ILE A 225 -7.54 27.43 -13.97
CA ILE A 225 -7.15 26.67 -12.77
C ILE A 225 -8.13 25.52 -12.58
N ALA A 226 -9.43 25.78 -12.73
CA ALA A 226 -10.47 24.76 -12.64
C ALA A 226 -10.29 23.64 -13.71
N GLU A 227 -9.94 23.99 -14.94
CA GLU A 227 -9.64 23.01 -15.99
C GLU A 227 -8.41 22.16 -15.65
N ARG A 228 -7.33 22.79 -15.16
CA ARG A 228 -6.13 22.06 -14.74
C ARG A 228 -6.37 21.17 -13.53
N ALA A 229 -7.25 21.58 -12.62
CA ALA A 229 -7.64 20.75 -11.48
C ALA A 229 -8.28 19.44 -11.95
N ARG A 230 -9.10 19.45 -13.02
CA ARG A 230 -9.69 18.23 -13.59
C ARG A 230 -8.64 17.22 -14.07
N LEU A 231 -7.44 17.67 -14.46
CA LEU A 231 -6.34 16.77 -14.84
C LEU A 231 -5.89 15.90 -13.65
N ALA A 232 -6.07 16.36 -12.42
CA ALA A 232 -5.76 15.58 -11.22
C ALA A 232 -6.65 14.33 -11.10
N GLU A 233 -7.84 14.30 -11.71
CA GLU A 233 -8.68 13.09 -11.70
C GLU A 233 -8.08 11.95 -12.53
N PHE A 234 -7.17 12.20 -13.46
CA PHE A 234 -6.45 11.13 -14.15
C PHE A 234 -5.43 10.43 -13.24
N ASN A 235 -5.06 11.05 -12.12
CA ASN A 235 -4.14 10.45 -11.17
C ASN A 235 -4.88 9.36 -10.36
N PRO A 236 -4.50 8.07 -10.47
CA PRO A 236 -5.15 6.99 -9.74
C PRO A 236 -5.07 7.16 -8.21
N PHE A 237 -3.99 7.77 -7.70
CA PHE A 237 -3.78 7.95 -6.26
C PHE A 237 -4.80 8.90 -5.63
N LEU A 238 -5.35 9.85 -6.40
CA LEU A 238 -6.44 10.72 -5.95
C LEU A 238 -7.63 9.86 -5.49
N HIS A 239 -8.06 8.93 -6.33
CA HIS A 239 -9.22 8.08 -6.04
C HIS A 239 -9.00 7.23 -4.78
N PHE A 240 -7.79 6.69 -4.58
CA PHE A 240 -7.44 5.93 -3.38
C PHE A 240 -7.47 6.78 -2.10
N VAL A 241 -7.02 8.03 -2.17
CA VAL A 241 -7.07 8.94 -1.03
C VAL A 241 -8.51 9.33 -0.71
N GLU A 242 -9.31 9.66 -1.73
CA GLU A 242 -10.67 10.17 -1.57
C GLU A 242 -11.66 9.14 -1.00
N ILE A 243 -11.56 7.85 -1.37
CA ILE A 243 -12.45 6.80 -0.83
C ILE A 243 -12.31 6.60 0.69
N ILE A 244 -11.18 7.02 1.28
CA ILE A 244 -10.97 6.99 2.74
C ILE A 244 -11.19 8.38 3.34
N ARG A 245 -10.70 9.43 2.68
CA ARG A 245 -10.78 10.80 3.20
C ARG A 245 -12.21 11.27 3.35
N ARG A 246 -13.05 11.13 2.32
CA ARG A 246 -14.43 11.63 2.34
C ARG A 246 -15.24 11.06 3.51
N PRO A 247 -15.25 9.72 3.74
CA PRO A 247 -15.92 9.15 4.92
C PRO A 247 -15.41 9.74 6.23
N LEU A 248 -14.09 9.86 6.39
CA LEU A 248 -13.46 10.33 7.63
C LEU A 248 -13.65 11.83 7.87
N LEU A 249 -13.91 12.62 6.84
CA LEU A 249 -14.23 14.04 6.99
C LEU A 249 -15.74 14.33 6.99
N GLY A 250 -16.59 13.30 6.94
CA GLY A 250 -18.05 13.46 6.89
C GLY A 250 -18.56 14.02 5.55
N GLN A 251 -17.75 13.93 4.48
CA GLN A 251 -18.10 14.41 3.15
C GLN A 251 -18.89 13.35 2.35
N ASP A 252 -19.58 13.82 1.30
CA ASP A 252 -20.37 12.98 0.42
C ASP A 252 -19.54 11.92 -0.30
N GLN A 253 -20.08 10.71 -0.37
CA GLN A 253 -19.43 9.59 -1.04
C GLN A 253 -19.72 9.61 -2.53
N LEU A 254 -18.69 9.75 -3.36
CA LEU A 254 -18.83 9.68 -4.81
C LEU A 254 -18.53 8.27 -5.32
N LEU A 255 -19.53 7.65 -5.94
CA LEU A 255 -19.41 6.29 -6.49
C LEU A 255 -18.29 6.18 -7.54
N ARG A 256 -17.98 7.27 -8.26
CA ARG A 256 -16.89 7.32 -9.26
C ARG A 256 -15.56 6.84 -8.69
N TYR A 257 -15.17 7.33 -7.51
CA TYR A 257 -13.88 6.98 -6.89
C TYR A 257 -13.81 5.48 -6.56
N TRP A 258 -14.91 4.92 -6.07
CA TRP A 258 -15.04 3.49 -5.79
C TRP A 258 -14.92 2.64 -7.06
N ILE A 259 -15.59 3.03 -8.14
CA ILE A 259 -15.53 2.32 -9.42
C ILE A 259 -14.10 2.33 -9.96
N VAL A 260 -13.43 3.50 -9.97
CA VAL A 260 -12.06 3.62 -10.47
C VAL A 260 -11.11 2.74 -9.65
N VAL A 261 -11.20 2.78 -8.32
CA VAL A 261 -10.38 1.93 -7.45
C VAL A 261 -10.66 0.45 -7.69
N LEU A 262 -11.91 0.04 -7.84
CA LEU A 262 -12.26 -1.36 -8.13
C LEU A 262 -11.70 -1.83 -9.48
N VAL A 263 -11.81 -1.00 -10.52
CA VAL A 263 -11.24 -1.29 -11.84
C VAL A 263 -9.72 -1.46 -11.77
N ILE A 264 -9.03 -0.53 -11.08
CA ILE A 264 -7.58 -0.63 -10.85
C ILE A 264 -7.24 -1.90 -10.07
N THR A 265 -8.04 -2.26 -9.07
CA THR A 265 -7.84 -3.48 -8.26
C THR A 265 -7.91 -4.72 -9.14
N VAL A 266 -8.95 -4.84 -9.97
CA VAL A 266 -9.15 -6.01 -10.85
C VAL A 266 -8.05 -6.10 -11.90
N ILE A 267 -7.74 -4.99 -12.58
CA ILE A 267 -6.69 -4.96 -13.61
C ILE A 267 -5.31 -5.21 -12.99
N GLY A 268 -5.00 -4.57 -11.87
CA GLY A 268 -3.74 -4.71 -11.15
C GLY A 268 -3.50 -6.16 -10.72
N TRP A 269 -4.48 -6.80 -10.09
CA TRP A 269 -4.39 -8.22 -9.75
C TRP A 269 -4.22 -9.11 -10.99
N ALA A 270 -4.97 -8.87 -12.08
CA ALA A 270 -4.84 -9.65 -13.31
C ALA A 270 -3.41 -9.57 -13.88
N VAL A 271 -2.83 -8.37 -13.94
CA VAL A 271 -1.45 -8.14 -14.40
C VAL A 271 -0.45 -8.81 -13.45
N THR A 272 -0.59 -8.62 -12.15
CA THR A 272 0.30 -9.23 -11.15
C THR A 272 0.28 -10.75 -11.22
N LEU A 273 -0.90 -11.36 -11.31
CA LEU A 273 -1.02 -12.82 -11.41
C LEU A 273 -0.36 -13.34 -12.70
N PHE A 274 -0.48 -12.62 -13.81
CA PHE A 274 0.20 -12.97 -15.07
C PHE A 274 1.72 -12.91 -14.93
N VAL A 275 2.26 -11.83 -14.34
CA VAL A 275 3.70 -11.65 -14.13
C VAL A 275 4.26 -12.70 -13.16
N VAL A 276 3.58 -12.93 -12.03
CA VAL A 276 3.98 -13.92 -11.02
C VAL A 276 3.95 -15.32 -11.64
N ARG A 277 2.90 -15.69 -12.37
CA ARG A 277 2.85 -16.97 -13.09
C ARG A 277 4.07 -17.18 -14.00
N ARG A 278 4.55 -16.11 -14.64
CA ARG A 278 5.65 -16.19 -15.60
C ARG A 278 7.04 -16.24 -14.95
N TYR A 279 7.22 -15.55 -13.81
CA TYR A 279 8.53 -15.24 -13.25
C TYR A 279 8.75 -15.68 -11.79
N ARG A 280 7.74 -16.15 -11.07
CA ARG A 280 7.85 -16.60 -9.66
C ARG A 280 9.04 -17.52 -9.40
N SER A 281 9.22 -18.55 -10.22
CA SER A 281 10.30 -19.53 -10.02
C SER A 281 11.70 -18.95 -10.24
N ARG A 282 11.81 -17.74 -10.82
CA ARG A 282 13.08 -17.06 -11.07
C ARG A 282 13.47 -16.11 -9.94
N VAL A 283 12.52 -15.72 -9.08
CA VAL A 283 12.77 -14.76 -8.00
C VAL A 283 13.90 -15.25 -7.09
N SER A 284 13.88 -16.51 -6.66
CA SER A 284 14.95 -17.08 -5.81
C SER A 284 16.35 -17.06 -6.44
N TYR A 285 16.44 -16.98 -7.77
CA TYR A 285 17.71 -16.89 -8.50
C TYR A 285 18.16 -15.44 -8.74
N TRP A 286 17.21 -14.50 -8.73
CA TRP A 286 17.48 -13.09 -9.01
C TRP A 286 17.78 -12.28 -7.76
N VAL A 287 17.22 -12.71 -6.63
CA VAL A 287 17.52 -12.14 -5.33
C VAL A 287 18.99 -12.42 -4.98
#